data_AF-A0A7K2TWJ3-F1
#
_entry.id   AF-A0A7K2TWJ3-F1
#
_cell.length_a   1.000
_cell.length_b   1.000
_cell.length_c   1.000
_cell.angle_alpha   90.00
_cell.angle_beta   90.00
_cell.angle_gamma   90.00
#
_symmetry.space_group_name_H-M   'P 1'
#
loop_
_entity.id
_entity.type
_entity.pdbx_description
1 polymer ?
#
loop_
_entity_poly.entity_id
_entity_poly.type
_entity_poly.pdbx_seq_one_letter_code
_entity_poly.pdbx_strand_id
1 'polypeptide(L)'
;MHTRTTTAVVAAVLLLTALTACGSETPDGEPGGPATLSEEQLAEARAATGLPDTTPEQEAAFVAALDSIDKDIAHGEAEKAVSRGRSQCQTIHNWPDDEEKQVDQARQRFTSPKHPEGRAETTAARINAAALAHLCPDF
;
A
#
# COMPACT_ATOMS: atom_id res chain seq x y z
N MET A 1 53.20 -15.91 10.13
CA MET A 1 53.44 -16.79 8.98
C MET A 1 52.79 -18.13 9.27
N HIS A 2 51.74 -18.52 8.55
CA HIS A 2 51.40 -19.91 8.22
C HIS A 2 50.39 -19.88 7.07
N THR A 3 50.93 -19.82 5.86
CA THR A 3 50.29 -20.17 4.60
C THR A 3 50.06 -21.68 4.56
N ARG A 4 48.91 -22.14 4.05
CA ARG A 4 48.83 -22.91 2.78
C ARG A 4 47.41 -23.39 2.48
N THR A 5 47.04 -23.06 1.25
CA THR A 5 45.95 -23.50 0.38
C THR A 5 45.89 -25.01 0.17
N THR A 6 44.68 -25.57 0.00
CA THR A 6 44.43 -26.77 -0.83
C THR A 6 43.12 -26.65 -1.60
N THR A 7 43.24 -26.97 -2.88
CA THR A 7 42.27 -27.00 -3.99
C THR A 7 41.44 -28.29 -3.96
N ALA A 8 40.20 -28.24 -4.46
CA ALA A 8 39.48 -29.42 -4.95
C ALA A 8 38.74 -29.09 -6.26
N VAL A 9 38.80 -30.03 -7.19
CA VAL A 9 38.53 -29.92 -8.62
C VAL A 9 37.11 -30.43 -8.96
N VAL A 10 36.46 -29.68 -9.87
CA VAL A 10 35.39 -29.96 -10.85
C VAL A 10 34.82 -31.40 -10.97
N ALA A 11 33.49 -31.50 -11.04
CA ALA A 11 32.78 -32.44 -11.93
C ALA A 11 31.37 -31.91 -12.29
N ALA A 12 31.11 -31.75 -13.60
CA ALA A 12 29.86 -31.32 -14.20
C ALA A 12 28.97 -32.53 -14.56
N VAL A 13 27.64 -32.42 -14.43
CA VAL A 13 26.69 -33.22 -15.23
C VAL A 13 25.45 -32.39 -15.58
N LEU A 14 25.20 -32.31 -16.87
CA LEU A 14 24.07 -31.70 -17.58
C LEU A 14 22.78 -32.51 -17.39
N LEU A 15 21.64 -31.82 -17.22
CA LEU A 15 20.33 -32.30 -17.67
C LEU A 15 19.54 -31.12 -18.24
N LEU A 16 19.74 -30.85 -19.54
CA LEU A 16 18.80 -30.08 -20.35
C LEU A 16 17.59 -30.97 -20.64
N THR A 17 16.46 -30.67 -20.03
CA THR A 17 15.16 -31.21 -20.46
C THR A 17 14.73 -30.49 -21.73
N ALA A 18 14.78 -31.22 -22.84
CA ALA A 18 14.21 -30.84 -24.12
C ALA A 18 12.68 -30.70 -24.00
N LEU A 19 12.15 -29.51 -24.32
CA LEU A 19 10.76 -29.36 -24.75
C LEU A 19 10.78 -29.27 -26.27
N THR A 20 10.53 -30.40 -26.94
CA THR A 20 10.23 -30.43 -28.36
C THR A 20 8.73 -30.31 -28.59
N ALA A 21 8.38 -29.29 -29.39
CA ALA A 21 7.35 -29.34 -30.44
C ALA A 21 5.86 -29.45 -30.03
N CYS A 22 5.16 -28.32 -30.12
CA CYS A 22 4.05 -28.21 -31.08
C CYS A 22 3.95 -26.75 -31.54
N GLY A 23 4.14 -26.55 -32.84
CA GLY A 23 3.89 -25.26 -33.49
C GLY A 23 2.39 -25.02 -33.65
N SER A 24 2.01 -23.76 -33.50
CA SER A 24 0.87 -23.14 -34.16
C SER A 24 1.19 -21.66 -34.24
N GLU A 25 1.29 -21.14 -35.46
CA GLU A 25 1.45 -19.71 -35.74
C GLU A 25 0.39 -18.90 -34.98
N THR A 26 0.79 -17.80 -34.32
CA THR A 26 -0.11 -16.82 -33.72
C THR A 26 0.51 -15.43 -33.95
N PRO A 27 -0.28 -14.48 -34.49
CA PRO A 27 0.22 -13.23 -35.06
C PRO A 27 0.82 -12.31 -34.00
N ASP A 28 1.71 -11.41 -34.46
CA ASP A 28 2.13 -10.20 -33.76
C ASP A 28 0.96 -9.55 -33.01
N GLY A 29 0.86 -9.85 -31.73
CA GLY A 29 -0.06 -9.24 -30.79
C GLY A 29 0.74 -8.26 -29.95
N GLU A 30 0.62 -6.97 -30.30
CA GLU A 30 1.04 -5.84 -29.50
C GLU A 30 0.69 -6.07 -28.01
N PRO A 31 1.58 -5.76 -27.05
CA PRO A 31 1.27 -5.96 -25.64
C PRO A 31 0.02 -5.16 -25.29
N GLY A 32 -1.09 -5.86 -25.01
CA GLY A 32 -2.36 -5.26 -24.63
C GLY A 32 -2.16 -4.28 -23.49
N GLY A 33 -2.55 -3.02 -23.71
CA GLY A 33 -2.50 -1.98 -22.69
C GLY A 33 -3.26 -2.36 -21.42
N PRO A 34 -2.97 -1.71 -20.28
CA PRO A 34 -3.64 -2.02 -19.03
C PRO A 34 -5.16 -1.89 -19.21
N ALA A 35 -5.90 -2.94 -18.83
CA ALA A 35 -7.35 -2.90 -18.84
C ALA A 35 -7.82 -1.82 -17.86
N THR A 36 -8.41 -0.75 -18.37
CA THR A 36 -9.08 0.27 -17.56
C THR A 36 -10.44 -0.27 -17.14
N LEU A 37 -10.68 -0.36 -15.83
CA LEU A 37 -11.98 -0.69 -15.26
C LEU A 37 -13.00 0.39 -15.61
N SER A 38 -14.26 -0.01 -15.83
CA SER A 38 -15.36 0.95 -15.91
C SER A 38 -15.63 1.60 -14.55
N GLU A 39 -16.29 2.76 -14.54
CA GLU A 39 -16.72 3.43 -13.31
C GLU A 39 -17.61 2.53 -12.44
N GLU A 40 -18.45 1.72 -13.08
CA GLU A 40 -19.31 0.73 -12.43
C GLU A 40 -18.48 -0.38 -11.76
N GLN A 41 -17.47 -0.92 -12.44
CA GLN A 41 -16.55 -1.90 -11.84
C GLN A 41 -15.73 -1.31 -10.67
N LEU A 42 -15.35 -0.03 -10.74
CA LEU A 42 -14.68 0.66 -9.63
C LEU A 42 -15.62 0.93 -8.45
N ALA A 43 -16.90 1.20 -8.72
CA ALA A 43 -17.91 1.35 -7.68
C ALA A 43 -18.20 0.01 -6.99
N GLU A 44 -18.38 -1.06 -7.75
CA GLU A 44 -18.55 -2.43 -7.21
C GLU A 44 -17.35 -2.87 -6.37
N ALA A 45 -16.13 -2.64 -6.87
CA ALA A 45 -14.91 -2.96 -6.14
C ALA A 45 -14.79 -2.17 -4.83
N ARG A 46 -15.23 -0.89 -4.79
CA ARG A 46 -15.28 -0.08 -3.56
C ARG A 46 -16.33 -0.61 -2.59
N ALA A 47 -17.54 -0.89 -3.06
CA ALA A 47 -18.61 -1.45 -2.23
C ALA A 47 -18.22 -2.79 -1.59
N ALA A 48 -17.46 -3.62 -2.31
CA ALA A 48 -16.96 -4.90 -1.81
C ALA A 48 -15.94 -4.77 -0.65
N THR A 49 -15.36 -3.59 -0.41
CA THR A 49 -14.37 -3.40 0.66
C THR A 49 -14.97 -3.31 2.06
N GLY A 50 -16.28 -3.13 2.19
CA GLY A 50 -16.93 -2.85 3.48
C GLY A 50 -16.59 -1.46 4.05
N LEU A 51 -15.92 -0.60 3.28
CA LEU A 51 -15.62 0.78 3.67
C LEU A 51 -16.79 1.71 3.38
N PRO A 52 -17.05 2.70 4.26
CA PRO A 52 -18.01 3.75 3.97
C PRO A 52 -17.54 4.62 2.79
N ASP A 53 -18.51 5.14 2.05
CA ASP A 53 -18.25 6.20 1.09
C ASP A 53 -17.97 7.52 1.83
N THR A 54 -17.07 8.33 1.26
CA THR A 54 -16.66 9.61 1.81
C THR A 54 -17.23 10.75 0.98
N THR A 55 -17.72 11.79 1.64
CA THR A 55 -18.12 13.06 1.03
C THR A 55 -16.90 13.98 0.88
N PRO A 56 -16.91 14.93 -0.08
CA PRO A 56 -15.85 15.94 -0.17
C PRO A 56 -15.64 16.73 1.12
N GLU A 57 -16.70 16.99 1.88
CA GLU A 57 -16.64 17.69 3.17
C GLU A 57 -15.90 16.87 4.23
N GLN A 58 -16.14 15.56 4.29
CA GLN A 58 -15.42 14.64 5.16
C GLN A 58 -13.94 14.55 4.81
N GLU A 59 -13.63 14.46 3.51
CA GLU A 59 -12.25 14.42 3.01
C GLU A 59 -11.50 15.72 3.34
N ALA A 60 -12.13 16.87 3.17
CA ALA A 60 -11.55 18.17 3.54
C ALA A 60 -11.35 18.28 5.07
N ALA A 61 -12.31 17.82 5.87
CA ALA A 61 -12.19 17.81 7.33
C ALA A 61 -11.04 16.91 7.80
N PHE A 62 -10.89 15.74 7.19
CA PHE A 62 -9.77 14.85 7.44
C PHE A 62 -8.42 15.52 7.13
N VAL A 63 -8.27 16.13 5.96
CA VAL A 63 -7.03 16.84 5.59
C VAL A 63 -6.74 17.99 6.56
N ALA A 64 -7.76 18.77 6.95
CA ALA A 64 -7.62 19.83 7.94
C ALA A 64 -7.19 19.28 9.32
N ALA A 65 -7.71 18.12 9.73
CA ALA A 65 -7.31 17.45 10.96
C ALA A 65 -5.83 17.01 10.89
N LEU A 66 -5.39 16.39 9.78
CA LEU A 66 -3.98 16.04 9.58
C LEU A 66 -3.07 17.27 9.67
N ASP A 67 -3.46 18.36 9.03
CA ASP A 67 -2.75 19.63 9.05
C ASP A 67 -2.62 20.25 10.45
N SER A 68 -3.60 20.00 11.33
CA SER A 68 -3.56 20.43 12.74
C SER A 68 -2.66 19.55 13.62
N ILE A 69 -2.44 18.29 13.21
CA ILE A 69 -1.52 17.37 13.88
C ILE A 69 -0.08 17.78 13.53
N ASP A 70 0.20 17.84 12.22
CA ASP A 70 1.46 18.25 11.63
C ASP A 70 1.25 18.50 10.13
N LYS A 71 1.55 19.72 9.67
CA LYS A 71 1.42 20.14 8.26
C LYS A 71 2.22 19.28 7.28
N ASP A 72 3.24 18.58 7.77
CA ASP A 72 4.05 17.69 6.97
C ASP A 72 3.39 16.32 6.71
N ILE A 73 2.27 15.99 7.37
CA ILE A 73 1.56 14.72 7.15
C ILE A 73 0.87 14.69 5.79
N ALA A 74 0.09 15.72 5.47
CA ALA A 74 -0.53 15.86 4.16
C ALA A 74 0.45 16.44 3.13
N HIS A 75 1.41 17.28 3.58
CA HIS A 75 2.46 17.86 2.74
C HIS A 75 1.94 18.58 1.48
N GLY A 76 0.74 19.17 1.55
CA GLY A 76 0.08 19.79 0.39
C GLY A 76 -0.48 18.80 -0.65
N GLU A 77 -0.38 17.49 -0.41
CA GLU A 77 -0.90 16.43 -1.26
C GLU A 77 -2.24 15.90 -0.72
N ALA A 78 -3.29 16.75 -0.74
CA ALA A 78 -4.59 16.45 -0.12
C ALA A 78 -5.22 15.14 -0.61
N GLU A 79 -5.30 14.92 -1.93
CA GLU A 79 -5.88 13.71 -2.52
C GLU A 79 -5.13 12.44 -2.09
N LYS A 80 -3.80 12.52 -2.03
CA LYS A 80 -2.95 11.41 -1.57
C LYS A 80 -3.13 11.14 -0.09
N ALA A 81 -3.28 12.19 0.72
CA ALA A 81 -3.58 12.06 2.14
C ALA A 81 -4.93 11.36 2.34
N VAL A 82 -5.97 11.73 1.60
CA VAL A 82 -7.28 11.07 1.63
C VAL A 82 -7.19 9.60 1.20
N SER A 83 -6.49 9.30 0.10
CA SER A 83 -6.27 7.93 -0.36
C SER A 83 -5.57 7.06 0.71
N ARG A 84 -4.55 7.61 1.38
CA ARG A 84 -3.90 6.99 2.54
C ARG A 84 -4.87 6.82 3.71
N GLY A 85 -5.72 7.82 3.99
CA GLY A 85 -6.76 7.75 5.01
C GLY A 85 -7.77 6.62 4.77
N ARG A 86 -8.27 6.46 3.54
CA ARG A 86 -9.17 5.35 3.17
C ARG A 86 -8.49 3.99 3.33
N SER A 87 -7.23 3.88 2.93
CA SER A 87 -6.41 2.67 3.17
C SER A 87 -6.22 2.40 4.66
N GLN A 88 -6.16 3.45 5.49
CA GLN A 88 -6.07 3.31 6.93
C GLN A 88 -7.40 2.87 7.55
N CYS A 89 -8.53 3.39 7.07
CA CYS A 89 -9.85 2.85 7.45
C CYS A 89 -9.97 1.35 7.15
N GLN A 90 -9.40 0.87 6.04
CA GLN A 90 -9.35 -0.57 5.75
C GLN A 90 -8.52 -1.35 6.77
N THR A 91 -7.43 -0.76 7.24
CA THR A 91 -6.63 -1.35 8.32
C THR A 91 -7.46 -1.45 9.60
N ILE A 92 -8.12 -0.37 9.99
CA ILE A 92 -8.96 -0.34 11.20
C ILE A 92 -10.09 -1.38 11.09
N HIS A 93 -10.76 -1.47 9.95
CA HIS A 93 -11.80 -2.46 9.69
C HIS A 93 -11.30 -3.91 9.81
N ASN A 94 -10.14 -4.20 9.26
CA ASN A 94 -9.58 -5.57 9.23
C ASN A 94 -9.00 -6.00 10.59
N TRP A 95 -8.61 -5.04 11.43
CA TRP A 95 -7.93 -5.26 12.71
C TRP A 95 -8.56 -4.39 13.81
N PRO A 96 -9.87 -4.55 14.12
CA PRO A 96 -10.60 -3.62 14.99
C PRO A 96 -10.07 -3.61 16.42
N ASP A 97 -9.57 -4.75 16.91
CA ASP A 97 -9.09 -4.91 18.30
C ASP A 97 -7.56 -4.82 18.45
N ASP A 98 -6.83 -4.49 17.37
CA ASP A 98 -5.36 -4.44 17.35
C ASP A 98 -4.87 -3.01 17.08
N GLU A 99 -4.95 -2.18 18.12
CA GLU A 99 -4.51 -0.78 18.07
C GLU A 99 -3.03 -0.65 17.69
N GLU A 100 -2.18 -1.56 18.16
CA GLU A 100 -0.76 -1.59 17.83
C GLU A 100 -0.55 -1.72 16.32
N LYS A 101 -1.25 -2.67 15.69
CA LYS A 101 -1.23 -2.86 14.23
C LYS A 101 -1.73 -1.64 13.50
N GLN A 102 -2.84 -1.05 13.95
CA GLN A 102 -3.40 0.15 13.32
C GLN A 102 -2.40 1.31 13.37
N VAL A 103 -1.75 1.52 14.52
CA VAL A 103 -0.74 2.57 14.72
C VAL A 103 0.47 2.30 13.83
N ASP A 104 1.00 1.08 13.81
CA ASP A 104 2.17 0.73 13.00
C ASP A 104 1.92 0.90 11.50
N GLN A 105 0.72 0.59 11.02
CA GLN A 105 0.33 0.87 9.64
C GLN A 105 0.25 2.37 9.35
N ALA A 106 -0.33 3.16 10.25
CA ALA A 106 -0.37 4.61 10.08
C ALA A 106 1.05 5.23 10.10
N ARG A 107 1.96 4.74 10.95
CA ARG A 107 3.36 5.17 10.98
C ARG A 107 4.04 5.02 9.63
N GLN A 108 3.86 3.88 8.97
CA GLN A 108 4.49 3.55 7.69
C GLN A 108 3.78 4.21 6.50
N ARG A 109 2.46 4.40 6.58
CA ARG A 109 1.65 4.93 5.48
C ARG A 109 1.79 6.45 5.33
N PHE A 110 1.95 7.17 6.43
CA PHE A 110 1.99 8.64 6.45
C PHE A 110 3.42 9.20 6.53
N THR A 111 4.37 8.55 5.84
CA THR A 111 5.75 9.04 5.69
C THR A 111 5.83 10.31 4.83
N SER A 112 6.92 11.03 4.99
CA SER A 112 7.30 12.23 4.22
C SER A 112 8.81 12.32 4.07
N PRO A 113 9.35 13.25 3.26
CA PRO A 113 10.79 13.48 3.19
C PRO A 113 11.45 13.81 4.53
N LYS A 114 10.72 14.42 5.47
CA LYS A 114 11.22 14.73 6.82
C LYS A 114 11.10 13.55 7.79
N HIS A 115 10.20 12.61 7.49
CA HIS A 115 9.94 11.41 8.28
C HIS A 115 9.99 10.16 7.39
N PRO A 116 11.15 9.83 6.80
CA PRO A 116 11.28 8.72 5.86
C PRO A 116 11.10 7.36 6.54
N GLU A 117 11.52 7.24 7.80
CA GLU A 117 11.40 6.01 8.61
C GLU A 117 10.01 5.83 9.25
N GLY A 118 9.08 6.74 8.96
CA GLY A 118 7.73 6.73 9.53
C GLY A 118 7.50 7.78 10.59
N ARG A 119 6.23 7.90 10.98
CA ARG A 119 5.80 8.82 12.04
C ARG A 119 6.09 8.26 13.43
N ALA A 120 6.20 9.17 14.39
CA ALA A 120 6.14 8.80 15.81
C ALA A 120 4.80 8.14 16.12
N GLU A 121 4.81 7.20 17.07
CA GLU A 121 3.65 6.44 17.49
C GLU A 121 2.48 7.33 17.90
N THR A 122 2.74 8.37 18.70
CA THR A 122 1.75 9.34 19.14
C THR A 122 1.10 10.12 17.99
N THR A 123 1.89 10.46 16.96
CA THR A 123 1.37 11.11 15.74
C THR A 123 0.49 10.13 14.95
N ALA A 124 0.92 8.89 14.79
CA ALA A 124 0.17 7.87 14.08
C ALA A 124 -1.16 7.52 14.77
N ALA A 125 -1.19 7.46 16.11
CA ALA A 125 -2.43 7.30 16.86
C ALA A 125 -3.41 8.46 16.61
N ARG A 126 -2.91 9.71 16.56
CA ARG A 126 -3.74 10.89 16.22
C ARG A 126 -4.26 10.83 14.78
N ILE A 127 -3.48 10.28 13.84
CA ILE A 127 -3.93 10.07 12.46
C ILE A 127 -5.07 9.04 12.41
N ASN A 128 -4.97 7.93 13.16
CA ASN A 128 -6.06 6.95 13.25
C ASN A 128 -7.34 7.59 13.81
N ALA A 129 -7.22 8.39 14.88
CA ALA A 129 -8.35 9.12 15.44
C ALA A 129 -8.98 10.08 14.42
N ALA A 130 -8.19 10.78 13.60
CA ALA A 130 -8.71 11.64 12.54
C ALA A 130 -9.41 10.85 11.43
N ALA A 131 -8.88 9.68 11.06
CA ALA A 131 -9.49 8.81 10.06
C ALA A 131 -10.85 8.28 10.55
N LEU A 132 -10.91 7.77 11.79
CA LEU A 132 -12.17 7.38 12.43
C LEU A 132 -13.16 8.55 12.48
N ALA A 133 -12.74 9.72 12.95
CA ALA A 133 -13.65 10.84 13.12
C ALA A 133 -14.26 11.39 11.82
N HIS A 134 -13.55 11.27 10.69
CA HIS A 134 -13.92 11.96 9.45
C HIS A 134 -14.20 11.03 8.28
N LEU A 135 -13.42 9.96 8.09
CA LEU A 135 -13.53 9.08 6.93
C LEU A 135 -14.31 7.80 7.21
N CYS A 136 -14.19 7.24 8.42
CA CYS A 136 -14.85 5.99 8.81
C CYS A 136 -15.43 6.04 10.25
N PRO A 137 -16.43 6.90 10.50
CA PRO A 137 -17.00 7.13 11.84
C PRO A 137 -17.81 5.97 12.40
N ASP A 138 -18.18 4.99 11.56
CA ASP A 138 -18.98 3.84 11.95
C ASP A 138 -18.13 2.60 12.33
N PHE A 139 -16.80 2.75 12.36
CA PHE A 139 -15.85 1.68 12.71
C PHE A 139 -15.43 1.72 14.18
#